data_AF-A0A821PNT4-F1
#
_entry.id   AF-A0A821PNT4-F1
#
_cell.length_a   1.000
_cell.length_b   1.000
_cell.length_c   1.000
_cell.angle_alpha   90.00
_cell.angle_beta   90.00
_cell.angle_gamma   90.00
#
_symmetry.space_group_name_H-M   'P 1'
#
loop_
_entity.id
_entity.type
_entity.pdbx_description
1 polymer ?
#
loop_
_entity_poly.entity_id
_entity_poly.type
_entity_poly.pdbx_seq_one_letter_code
_entity_poly.pdbx_strand_id
1 'polypeptide(L)'
;MCVILQLANVPMRILIQIISTIADVIDGSAENKKFLDSVMNNYGIIQQSVLYNLLNVMINGRDKPFELRIAILYFLRCYLYQNEFGKNMIISTFSYQSEIANHHTLGSLLINGYVSNDVVASWCSSSGFSCLIGGHFDKTHKEEMLKMVISIDQSSINGKTLMELSTDLLKNTSSSFHTCVGILVFLYTWLENCSLAVETFVSIENNISYLISQVCLDSDTDDRGRLIQSLCAFVLCLCISSYNKIGSYSNDSIKQLICKEINIKSFQDIRKRLSESEFYVKAFQNPQLK
;
A
#
# COMPACT_ATOMS: atom_id res chain seq x y z
N MET A 1 -29.03 1.21 -1.41
CA MET A 1 -27.75 1.97 -1.42
C MET A 1 -26.89 1.59 -2.62
N CYS A 2 -26.59 0.31 -2.86
CA CYS A 2 -25.76 -0.11 -4.01
C CYS A 2 -26.36 0.27 -5.38
N VAL A 3 -27.69 0.24 -5.54
CA VAL A 3 -28.38 0.77 -6.73
C VAL A 3 -28.08 2.25 -6.96
N ILE A 4 -27.95 3.04 -5.89
CA ILE A 4 -27.66 4.48 -6.00
C ILE A 4 -26.22 4.74 -6.45
N LEU A 5 -25.27 3.86 -6.11
CA LEU A 5 -23.91 3.93 -6.67
C LEU A 5 -23.87 3.75 -8.19
N GLN A 6 -24.92 3.14 -8.77
CA GLN A 6 -25.05 2.87 -10.20
C GLN A 6 -25.85 3.94 -10.94
N LEU A 7 -26.50 4.88 -10.22
CA LEU A 7 -27.29 5.94 -10.84
C LEU A 7 -26.38 7.06 -11.37
N ALA A 8 -26.68 7.53 -12.58
CA ALA A 8 -26.11 8.77 -13.08
C ALA A 8 -26.68 9.97 -12.27
N ASN A 9 -25.84 11.00 -12.04
CA ASN A 9 -26.23 12.31 -11.50
C ASN A 9 -26.63 12.36 -10.00
N VAL A 10 -25.99 11.55 -9.15
CA VAL A 10 -26.13 11.69 -7.69
C VAL A 10 -25.35 12.92 -7.19
N PRO A 11 -25.95 13.82 -6.38
CA PRO A 11 -25.23 14.93 -5.77
C PRO A 11 -24.02 14.44 -4.99
N MET A 12 -22.88 15.09 -5.16
CA MET A 12 -21.59 14.60 -4.66
C MET A 12 -21.54 14.37 -3.15
N ARG A 13 -22.17 15.25 -2.36
CA ARG A 13 -22.30 15.09 -0.90
C ARG A 13 -23.07 13.80 -0.54
N ILE A 14 -24.10 13.48 -1.29
CA ILE A 14 -24.90 12.26 -1.10
C ILE A 14 -24.07 11.04 -1.49
N LEU A 15 -23.30 11.12 -2.58
CA LEU A 15 -22.43 10.04 -3.02
C LEU A 15 -21.38 9.68 -1.96
N ILE A 16 -20.69 10.68 -1.38
CA ILE A 16 -19.72 10.49 -0.29
C ILE A 16 -20.36 9.77 0.90
N GLN A 17 -21.55 10.22 1.32
CA GLN A 17 -22.27 9.62 2.44
C GLN A 17 -22.66 8.18 2.13
N ILE A 18 -23.14 7.89 0.92
CA ILE A 18 -23.55 6.54 0.52
C ILE A 18 -22.35 5.60 0.49
N ILE A 19 -21.22 6.01 -0.11
CA ILE A 19 -20.00 5.19 -0.15
C ILE A 19 -19.54 4.86 1.27
N SER A 20 -19.49 5.86 2.15
CA SER A 20 -19.08 5.68 3.55
C SER A 20 -20.05 4.80 4.32
N THR A 21 -21.36 4.95 4.09
CA THR A 21 -22.38 4.12 4.74
C THR A 21 -22.30 2.66 4.28
N ILE A 22 -22.05 2.42 2.98
CA ILE A 22 -21.84 1.06 2.49
C ILE A 22 -20.58 0.46 3.11
N ALA A 23 -19.50 1.25 3.23
CA ALA A 23 -18.27 0.83 3.90
C ALA A 23 -18.54 0.39 5.34
N ASP A 24 -19.26 1.19 6.13
CA ASP A 24 -19.68 0.86 7.50
C ASP A 24 -20.50 -0.44 7.55
N VAL A 25 -21.38 -0.69 6.57
CA VAL A 25 -22.27 -1.87 6.53
C VAL A 25 -21.52 -3.15 6.15
N ILE A 26 -20.49 -3.08 5.31
CA ILE A 26 -19.71 -4.26 4.88
C ILE A 26 -18.53 -4.56 5.81
N ASP A 27 -18.13 -3.62 6.67
CA ASP A 27 -17.02 -3.81 7.59
C ASP A 27 -17.29 -5.02 8.51
N GLY A 28 -16.34 -5.95 8.57
CA GLY A 28 -16.49 -7.21 9.30
C GLY A 28 -17.59 -8.19 8.86
N SER A 29 -18.47 -7.83 7.90
CA SER A 29 -19.61 -8.68 7.49
C SER A 29 -19.35 -9.45 6.19
N ALA A 30 -19.03 -10.74 6.32
CA ALA A 30 -18.81 -11.63 5.17
C ALA A 30 -20.05 -11.78 4.27
N GLU A 31 -21.25 -11.78 4.85
CA GLU A 31 -22.51 -11.88 4.08
C GLU A 31 -22.78 -10.63 3.25
N ASN A 32 -22.58 -9.44 3.83
CA ASN A 32 -22.78 -8.19 3.12
C ASN A 32 -21.75 -8.00 2.01
N LYS A 33 -20.51 -8.46 2.21
CA LYS A 33 -19.48 -8.49 1.18
C LYS A 33 -19.84 -9.42 0.02
N LYS A 34 -20.31 -10.64 0.30
CA LYS A 34 -20.81 -11.57 -0.74
C LYS A 34 -21.98 -10.99 -1.52
N PHE A 35 -22.92 -10.32 -0.84
CA PHE A 35 -24.00 -9.61 -1.52
C PHE A 35 -23.44 -8.49 -2.42
N LEU A 36 -22.51 -7.69 -1.91
CA LEU A 36 -21.89 -6.62 -2.67
C LEU A 36 -21.13 -7.16 -3.89
N ASP A 37 -20.42 -8.28 -3.77
CA ASP A 37 -19.76 -8.96 -4.90
C ASP A 37 -20.75 -9.30 -6.02
N SER A 38 -21.93 -9.81 -5.66
CA SER A 38 -22.99 -10.08 -6.64
C SER A 38 -23.44 -8.81 -7.37
N VAL A 39 -23.52 -7.67 -6.66
CA VAL A 39 -23.91 -6.38 -7.26
C VAL A 39 -22.80 -5.77 -8.11
N MET A 40 -21.54 -5.90 -7.70
CA MET A 40 -20.37 -5.35 -8.39
C MET A 40 -20.01 -6.10 -9.68
N ASN A 41 -20.30 -7.41 -9.72
CA ASN A 41 -19.98 -8.30 -10.84
C ASN A 41 -21.12 -8.50 -11.86
N ASN A 42 -22.25 -7.80 -11.70
CA ASN A 42 -23.42 -7.94 -12.58
C ASN A 42 -23.20 -7.45 -14.02
N TYR A 43 -22.12 -6.73 -14.30
CA TYR A 43 -21.75 -6.29 -15.64
C TYR A 43 -20.61 -7.16 -16.14
N GLY A 44 -20.84 -7.94 -17.20
CA GLY A 44 -19.82 -8.82 -17.82
C GLY A 44 -18.60 -8.11 -18.41
N ILE A 45 -18.45 -6.80 -18.18
CA ILE A 45 -17.36 -5.93 -18.63
C ILE A 45 -16.73 -5.26 -17.40
N ILE A 46 -15.46 -5.54 -17.11
CA ILE A 46 -14.74 -5.08 -15.90
C ILE A 46 -14.77 -3.54 -15.73
N GLN A 47 -14.67 -2.81 -16.85
CA GLN A 47 -14.73 -1.33 -16.89
C GLN A 47 -16.08 -0.75 -16.46
N GLN A 48 -17.12 -1.58 -16.42
CA GLN A 48 -18.46 -1.21 -15.98
C GLN A 48 -18.72 -1.66 -14.53
N SER A 49 -17.76 -2.33 -13.88
CA SER A 49 -17.89 -2.68 -12.47
C SER A 49 -17.88 -1.43 -11.60
N VAL A 50 -18.70 -1.46 -10.55
CA VAL A 50 -18.76 -0.38 -9.55
C VAL A 50 -17.38 -0.16 -8.91
N LEU A 51 -16.66 -1.25 -8.62
CA LEU A 51 -15.33 -1.19 -8.03
C LEU A 51 -14.32 -0.48 -8.94
N TYR A 52 -14.30 -0.80 -10.24
CA TYR A 52 -13.43 -0.11 -11.20
C TYR A 52 -13.72 1.39 -11.26
N ASN A 53 -15.00 1.77 -11.35
CA ASN A 53 -15.40 3.17 -11.42
C ASN A 53 -14.99 3.96 -10.16
N LEU A 54 -15.19 3.36 -8.98
CA LEU A 54 -14.74 3.96 -7.72
C LEU A 54 -13.22 4.11 -7.70
N LEU A 55 -12.44 3.07 -8.02
CA LEU A 55 -10.98 3.16 -8.08
C LEU A 55 -10.51 4.19 -9.11
N ASN A 56 -11.14 4.27 -10.27
CA ASN A 56 -10.83 5.25 -11.30
C ASN A 56 -11.05 6.68 -10.80
N VAL A 57 -12.15 6.94 -10.07
CA VAL A 57 -12.39 8.23 -9.40
C VAL A 57 -11.33 8.51 -8.33
N MET A 58 -11.00 7.52 -7.50
CA MET A 58 -9.98 7.65 -6.45
C MET A 58 -8.60 7.99 -7.01
N ILE A 59 -8.24 7.47 -8.19
CA ILE A 59 -6.89 7.59 -8.76
C ILE A 59 -6.80 8.72 -9.79
N ASN A 60 -7.72 8.77 -10.74
CA ASN A 60 -7.68 9.71 -11.87
C ASN A 60 -8.58 10.95 -11.66
N GLY A 61 -9.42 10.96 -10.63
CA GLY A 61 -10.35 12.06 -10.32
C GLY A 61 -9.69 13.26 -9.64
N ARG A 62 -8.67 13.87 -10.26
CA ARG A 62 -7.98 15.07 -9.73
C ARG A 62 -8.89 16.28 -9.58
N ASP A 63 -9.94 16.35 -10.38
CA ASP A 63 -10.99 17.36 -10.34
C ASP A 63 -12.05 17.09 -9.26
N LYS A 64 -12.04 15.90 -8.64
CA LYS A 64 -13.00 15.51 -7.60
C LYS A 64 -12.53 15.96 -6.23
N PRO A 65 -13.45 16.23 -5.28
CA PRO A 65 -13.07 16.60 -3.93
C PRO A 65 -12.26 15.51 -3.24
N PHE A 66 -11.36 15.97 -2.37
CA PHE A 66 -10.52 15.11 -1.57
C PHE A 66 -11.34 14.10 -0.75
N GLU A 67 -12.43 14.55 -0.14
CA GLU A 67 -13.34 13.76 0.70
C GLU A 67 -13.94 12.57 -0.07
N LEU A 68 -14.23 12.73 -1.37
CA LEU A 68 -14.74 11.64 -2.20
C LEU A 68 -13.67 10.57 -2.42
N ARG A 69 -12.43 10.98 -2.68
CA ARG A 69 -11.32 10.04 -2.89
C ARG A 69 -10.99 9.29 -1.61
N ILE A 70 -11.06 9.95 -0.46
CA ILE A 70 -10.87 9.33 0.85
C ILE A 70 -12.03 8.39 1.23
N ALA A 71 -13.28 8.77 0.97
CA ALA A 71 -14.42 7.89 1.18
C ALA A 71 -14.32 6.59 0.35
N ILE A 72 -13.82 6.69 -0.88
CA ILE A 72 -13.57 5.52 -1.73
C ILE A 72 -12.45 4.64 -1.17
N LEU A 73 -11.35 5.23 -0.67
CA LEU A 73 -10.30 4.47 -0.01
C LEU A 73 -10.84 3.77 1.25
N TYR A 74 -11.66 4.44 2.04
CA TYR A 74 -12.31 3.86 3.21
C TYR A 74 -13.20 2.66 2.84
N PHE A 75 -14.01 2.82 1.79
CA PHE A 75 -14.78 1.73 1.21
C PHE A 75 -13.90 0.56 0.76
N LEU A 76 -12.80 0.82 0.05
CA LEU A 76 -11.86 -0.20 -0.41
C LEU A 76 -11.27 -0.98 0.77
N ARG A 77 -10.85 -0.27 1.82
CA ARG A 77 -10.34 -0.88 3.06
C ARG A 77 -11.38 -1.81 3.70
N CYS A 78 -12.62 -1.33 3.89
CA CYS A 78 -13.68 -2.11 4.50
C CYS A 78 -14.06 -3.32 3.64
N TYR A 79 -14.07 -3.15 2.32
CA TYR A 79 -14.36 -4.21 1.35
C TYR A 79 -13.30 -5.32 1.35
N LEU A 80 -12.02 -4.97 1.40
CA LEU A 80 -10.91 -5.94 1.37
C LEU A 80 -10.62 -6.57 2.74
N TYR A 81 -11.03 -5.93 3.84
CA TYR A 81 -10.82 -6.46 5.18
C TYR A 81 -11.49 -7.83 5.37
N GLN A 82 -10.66 -8.86 5.61
CA GLN A 82 -11.05 -10.27 5.71
C GLN A 82 -11.85 -10.79 4.50
N ASN A 83 -11.59 -10.25 3.30
CA ASN A 83 -12.28 -10.63 2.07
C ASN A 83 -11.32 -11.21 1.02
N GLU A 84 -11.04 -12.50 1.16
CA GLU A 84 -10.10 -13.22 0.27
C GLU A 84 -10.54 -13.18 -1.20
N PHE A 85 -11.86 -13.25 -1.46
CA PHE A 85 -12.39 -13.16 -2.82
C PHE A 85 -12.09 -11.80 -3.45
N GLY A 86 -12.35 -10.70 -2.74
CA GLY A 86 -12.07 -9.35 -3.22
C GLY A 86 -10.57 -9.09 -3.44
N LYS A 87 -9.71 -9.58 -2.54
CA LYS A 87 -8.25 -9.50 -2.70
C LYS A 87 -7.77 -10.28 -3.93
N ASN A 88 -8.18 -11.54 -4.08
CA ASN A 88 -7.83 -12.38 -5.23
C ASN A 88 -8.31 -11.79 -6.56
N MET A 89 -9.50 -11.19 -6.57
CA MET A 89 -10.04 -10.51 -7.74
C MET A 89 -9.14 -9.37 -8.20
N ILE A 90 -8.57 -8.59 -7.28
CA ILE A 90 -7.64 -7.51 -7.65
C ILE A 90 -6.26 -8.08 -7.99
N ILE A 91 -5.71 -8.97 -7.16
CA ILE A 91 -4.35 -9.49 -7.33
C ILE A 91 -4.18 -10.23 -8.67
N SER A 92 -5.16 -11.03 -9.08
CA SER A 92 -5.14 -11.74 -10.37
C SER A 92 -5.09 -10.81 -11.58
N THR A 93 -5.50 -9.54 -11.44
CA THR A 93 -5.47 -8.56 -12.54
C THR A 93 -4.11 -7.91 -12.77
N PHE A 94 -3.13 -8.16 -11.90
CA PHE A 94 -1.75 -7.71 -12.09
C PHE A 94 -0.95 -8.60 -13.07
N SER A 95 -1.33 -9.87 -13.23
CA SER A 95 -0.58 -10.87 -14.02
C SER A 95 -0.91 -10.89 -15.51
N TYR A 96 -1.92 -10.13 -15.97
CA TYR A 96 -2.26 -10.09 -17.38
C TYR A 96 -1.33 -9.14 -18.16
N GLN A 97 -0.15 -9.65 -18.54
CA GLN A 97 0.58 -9.18 -19.71
C GLN A 97 -0.19 -9.60 -20.98
N SER A 98 -1.39 -9.05 -21.21
CA SER A 98 -2.01 -9.19 -22.52
C SER A 98 -1.57 -8.03 -23.39
N GLU A 99 -0.73 -8.33 -24.37
CA GLU A 99 -0.44 -7.54 -25.56
C GLU A 99 -1.76 -7.21 -26.31
N ILE A 100 -2.55 -6.27 -25.79
CA ILE A 100 -3.49 -5.45 -26.55
C ILE A 100 -3.62 -4.15 -25.75
N ALA A 101 -3.27 -3.05 -26.40
CA ALA A 101 -3.44 -1.70 -25.91
C ALA A 101 -4.85 -1.47 -25.32
N ASN A 102 -4.93 -1.35 -23.99
CA ASN A 102 -5.80 -0.45 -23.21
C ASN A 102 -5.81 -0.91 -21.73
N HIS A 103 -4.95 -0.28 -20.92
CA HIS A 103 -4.69 -0.51 -19.49
C HIS A 103 -5.91 -0.35 -18.58
N HIS A 104 -6.90 -1.25 -18.64
CA HIS A 104 -8.19 -1.06 -17.97
C HIS A 104 -8.50 -2.20 -16.99
N THR A 105 -7.55 -2.54 -16.11
CA THR A 105 -7.75 -3.48 -15.00
C THR A 105 -7.71 -2.77 -13.64
N LEU A 106 -8.24 -3.43 -12.60
CA LEU A 106 -8.17 -2.91 -11.22
C LEU A 106 -6.72 -2.75 -10.76
N GLY A 107 -5.88 -3.74 -11.10
CA GLY A 107 -4.46 -3.71 -10.81
C GLY A 107 -3.73 -2.58 -11.54
N SER A 108 -3.97 -2.39 -12.84
CA SER A 108 -3.32 -1.32 -13.60
C SER A 108 -3.70 0.07 -13.07
N LEU A 109 -4.95 0.26 -12.62
CA LEU A 109 -5.36 1.49 -11.95
C LEU A 109 -4.52 1.75 -10.69
N LEU A 110 -4.39 0.75 -9.80
CA LEU A 110 -3.60 0.91 -8.58
C LEU A 110 -2.13 1.23 -8.87
N ILE A 111 -1.50 0.55 -9.84
CA ILE A 111 -0.13 0.85 -10.28
C ILE A 111 -0.02 2.28 -10.80
N ASN A 112 -0.95 2.71 -11.67
CA ASN A 112 -0.95 4.05 -12.24
C ASN A 112 -1.06 5.14 -11.17
N GLY A 113 -1.88 4.91 -10.14
CA GLY A 113 -1.95 5.80 -8.99
C GLY A 113 -0.66 5.81 -8.18
N TYR A 114 -0.04 4.64 -7.98
CA TYR A 114 1.17 4.47 -7.19
C TYR A 114 2.37 5.24 -7.75
N VAL A 115 2.55 5.19 -9.07
CA VAL A 115 3.60 5.93 -9.80
C VAL A 115 3.19 7.36 -10.18
N SER A 116 1.99 7.81 -9.79
CA SER A 116 1.49 9.13 -10.18
C SER A 116 2.20 10.27 -9.43
N ASN A 117 2.36 11.41 -10.11
CA ASN A 117 2.74 12.67 -9.47
C ASN A 117 1.62 13.29 -8.62
N ASP A 118 0.39 12.75 -8.70
CA ASP A 118 -0.68 13.14 -7.79
C ASP A 118 -0.48 12.45 -6.44
N VAL A 119 -0.11 13.25 -5.44
CA VAL A 119 0.17 12.80 -4.08
C VAL A 119 -1.00 12.03 -3.47
N VAL A 120 -2.25 12.44 -3.74
CA VAL A 120 -3.43 11.75 -3.21
C VAL A 120 -3.61 10.40 -3.90
N ALA A 121 -3.39 10.33 -5.22
CA ALA A 121 -3.45 9.07 -5.96
C ALA A 121 -2.38 8.09 -5.47
N SER A 122 -1.14 8.57 -5.30
CA SER A 122 0.00 7.78 -4.84
C SER A 122 -0.22 7.24 -3.42
N TRP A 123 -0.72 8.09 -2.51
CA TRP A 123 -1.04 7.69 -1.15
C TRP A 123 -2.22 6.71 -1.07
N CYS A 124 -3.31 6.96 -1.81
CA CYS A 124 -4.45 6.05 -1.88
C CYS A 124 -4.06 4.70 -2.48
N SER A 125 -3.23 4.66 -3.53
CA SER A 125 -2.73 3.41 -4.12
C SER A 125 -1.83 2.65 -3.15
N SER A 126 -0.91 3.33 -2.45
CA SER A 126 -0.06 2.70 -1.42
C SER A 126 -0.90 2.06 -0.30
N SER A 127 -1.94 2.77 0.14
CA SER A 127 -2.90 2.28 1.13
C SER A 127 -3.75 1.13 0.58
N GLY A 128 -4.16 1.20 -0.69
CA GLY A 128 -4.88 0.13 -1.38
C GLY A 128 -4.05 -1.16 -1.47
N PHE A 129 -2.77 -1.06 -1.83
CA PHE A 129 -1.85 -2.19 -1.79
C PHE A 129 -1.72 -2.76 -0.38
N SER A 130 -1.61 -1.91 0.64
CA SER A 130 -1.57 -2.35 2.04
C SER A 130 -2.86 -3.10 2.44
N CYS A 131 -4.03 -2.72 1.89
CA CYS A 131 -5.29 -3.42 2.14
C CYS A 131 -5.35 -4.80 1.46
N LEU A 132 -4.65 -5.00 0.34
CA LEU A 132 -4.60 -6.31 -0.36
C LEU A 132 -3.86 -7.38 0.42
N ILE A 133 -2.91 -6.98 1.26
CA ILE A 133 -2.05 -7.87 2.05
C ILE A 133 -2.20 -7.62 3.57
N GLY A 134 -3.23 -6.86 3.94
CA GLY A 134 -3.50 -6.42 5.29
C GLY A 134 -4.26 -7.48 6.09
N GLY A 135 -3.53 -8.20 6.94
CA GLY A 135 -4.08 -9.23 7.81
C GLY A 135 -2.99 -10.13 8.39
N HIS A 136 -3.17 -10.64 9.61
CA HIS A 136 -2.17 -11.47 10.29
C HIS A 136 -1.88 -12.80 9.57
N PHE A 137 -2.80 -13.28 8.73
CA PHE A 137 -2.69 -14.58 8.02
C PHE A 137 -2.54 -14.45 6.50
N ASP A 138 -2.38 -13.24 5.96
CA ASP A 138 -2.34 -12.97 4.51
C ASP A 138 -0.98 -13.29 3.88
N LYS A 139 -0.31 -14.35 4.35
CA LYS A 139 1.00 -14.76 3.83
C LYS A 139 0.91 -15.12 2.34
N THR A 140 -0.16 -15.78 1.92
CA THR A 140 -0.40 -16.17 0.53
C THR A 140 -0.42 -14.98 -0.41
N HIS A 141 -1.23 -13.95 -0.12
CA HIS A 141 -1.28 -12.73 -0.94
C HIS A 141 0.04 -11.96 -0.96
N LYS A 142 0.73 -11.91 0.18
CA LYS A 142 2.07 -11.29 0.26
C LYS A 142 3.04 -11.97 -0.70
N GLU A 143 3.03 -13.30 -0.75
CA GLU A 143 3.90 -14.08 -1.65
C GLU A 143 3.45 -14.01 -3.12
N GLU A 144 2.15 -13.94 -3.40
CA GLU A 144 1.63 -13.74 -4.75
C GLU A 144 2.05 -12.37 -5.32
N MET A 145 1.98 -11.32 -4.52
CA MET A 145 2.41 -9.98 -4.94
C MET A 145 3.91 -9.91 -5.28
N LEU A 146 4.76 -10.81 -4.77
CA LEU A 146 6.19 -10.84 -5.13
C LEU A 146 6.40 -11.27 -6.58
N LYS A 147 5.45 -12.01 -7.17
CA LYS A 147 5.53 -12.50 -8.55
C LYS A 147 5.12 -11.44 -9.57
N MET A 148 4.62 -10.29 -9.10
CA MET A 148 4.12 -9.23 -9.94
C MET A 148 5.27 -8.47 -10.61
N VAL A 149 5.28 -8.48 -11.95
CA VAL A 149 6.22 -7.73 -12.79
C VAL A 149 5.46 -6.63 -13.54
N ILE A 150 5.98 -5.42 -13.46
CA ILE A 150 5.37 -4.19 -13.98
C ILE A 150 6.21 -3.69 -15.15
N SER A 151 5.57 -3.51 -16.29
CA SER A 151 6.15 -2.83 -17.45
C SER A 151 5.64 -1.40 -17.48
N ILE A 152 6.50 -0.44 -17.13
CA ILE A 152 6.13 0.99 -17.04
C ILE A 152 6.20 1.63 -18.44
N ASP A 153 7.09 1.14 -19.31
CA ASP A 153 7.23 1.59 -20.69
C ASP A 153 7.23 0.42 -21.68
N GLN A 154 6.74 0.65 -22.91
CA GLN A 154 6.84 -0.32 -24.02
C GLN A 154 8.30 -0.60 -24.44
N SER A 155 9.25 0.26 -24.02
CA SER A 155 10.67 0.18 -24.35
C SER A 155 11.52 -0.50 -23.28
N SER A 156 11.01 -0.70 -22.06
CA SER A 156 11.76 -1.37 -20.99
C SER A 156 11.77 -2.88 -21.25
N ILE A 157 12.87 -3.40 -21.81
CA ILE A 157 13.07 -4.82 -22.12
C ILE A 157 12.93 -5.70 -20.87
N ASN A 158 13.21 -5.14 -19.68
CA ASN A 158 13.06 -5.82 -18.41
C ASN A 158 12.03 -5.07 -17.55
N GLY A 159 10.88 -5.71 -17.30
CA GLY A 159 9.91 -5.19 -16.31
C GLY A 159 10.51 -5.19 -14.91
N LYS A 160 9.96 -4.36 -14.02
CA LYS A 160 10.38 -4.27 -12.61
C LYS A 160 9.37 -4.99 -11.73
N THR A 161 9.83 -5.72 -10.72
CA THR A 161 8.92 -6.23 -9.69
C THR A 161 8.26 -5.07 -8.94
N LEU A 162 7.10 -5.31 -8.34
CA LEU A 162 6.44 -4.28 -7.50
C LEU A 162 7.33 -3.85 -6.32
N MET A 163 8.16 -4.76 -5.80
CA MET A 163 9.09 -4.45 -4.71
C MET A 163 10.22 -3.52 -5.17
N GLU A 164 10.83 -3.80 -6.33
CA GLU A 164 11.82 -2.90 -6.95
C GLU A 164 11.21 -1.53 -7.22
N LEU A 165 10.02 -1.48 -7.83
CA LEU A 165 9.29 -0.23 -8.08
C LEU A 165 9.09 0.57 -6.79
N SER A 166 8.65 -0.09 -5.71
CA SER A 166 8.44 0.55 -4.41
C SER A 166 9.74 1.16 -3.87
N THR A 167 10.85 0.43 -3.99
CA THR A 167 12.15 0.91 -3.51
C THR A 167 12.72 2.03 -4.37
N ASP A 168 12.49 1.99 -5.68
CA ASP A 168 12.91 3.05 -6.61
C ASP A 168 12.15 4.35 -6.34
N LEU A 169 10.83 4.26 -6.16
CA LEU A 169 10.00 5.42 -5.78
C LEU A 169 10.43 6.00 -4.43
N LEU A 170 10.78 5.16 -3.45
CA LEU A 170 11.26 5.61 -2.15
C LEU A 170 12.63 6.30 -2.23
N LYS A 171 13.53 5.77 -3.06
CA LYS A 171 14.89 6.32 -3.29
C LYS A 171 14.88 7.59 -4.16
N ASN A 172 13.81 7.82 -4.93
CA ASN A 172 13.69 9.00 -5.78
C ASN A 172 13.56 10.28 -4.94
N THR A 173 14.49 11.20 -5.11
CA THR A 173 14.55 12.47 -4.37
C THR A 173 13.38 13.42 -4.67
N SER A 174 12.66 13.21 -5.77
CA SER A 174 11.46 13.98 -6.13
C SER A 174 10.17 13.48 -5.47
N SER A 175 10.22 12.34 -4.79
CA SER A 175 9.04 11.76 -4.15
C SER A 175 8.54 12.63 -3.00
N SER A 176 7.23 12.85 -2.97
CA SER A 176 6.60 13.63 -1.90
C SER A 176 6.69 12.91 -0.55
N PHE A 177 6.71 13.67 0.54
CA PHE A 177 6.66 13.11 1.90
C PHE A 177 5.53 12.08 2.08
N HIS A 178 4.32 12.39 1.62
CA HIS A 178 3.16 11.48 1.77
C HIS A 178 3.32 10.21 0.95
N THR A 179 3.92 10.31 -0.25
CA THR A 179 4.26 9.15 -1.08
C THR A 179 5.25 8.25 -0.34
N CYS A 180 6.33 8.80 0.22
CA CYS A 180 7.31 8.04 0.99
C CYS A 180 6.68 7.35 2.21
N VAL A 181 5.83 8.07 2.96
CA VAL A 181 5.10 7.49 4.10
C VAL A 181 4.19 6.34 3.64
N GLY A 182 3.43 6.52 2.56
CA GLY A 182 2.57 5.48 2.00
C GLY A 182 3.34 4.23 1.61
N ILE A 183 4.46 4.40 0.91
CA ILE A 183 5.35 3.30 0.50
C ILE A 183 5.94 2.59 1.71
N LEU A 184 6.43 3.32 2.72
CA LEU A 184 7.02 2.72 3.92
C LEU A 184 6.01 1.95 4.76
N VAL A 185 4.78 2.45 4.90
CA VAL A 185 3.68 1.73 5.56
C VAL A 185 3.30 0.47 4.79
N PHE A 186 3.26 0.54 3.45
CA PHE A 186 3.05 -0.61 2.60
C PHE A 186 4.17 -1.66 2.74
N LEU A 187 5.43 -1.24 2.65
CA LEU A 187 6.60 -2.12 2.82
C LEU A 187 6.60 -2.77 4.21
N TYR A 188 6.33 -2.00 5.27
CA TYR A 188 6.18 -2.57 6.62
C TYR A 188 5.12 -3.67 6.63
N THR A 189 3.93 -3.37 6.11
CA THR A 189 2.81 -4.33 6.02
C THR A 189 3.21 -5.57 5.23
N TRP A 190 3.97 -5.42 4.14
CA TRP A 190 4.39 -6.52 3.28
C TRP A 190 5.45 -7.42 3.93
N LEU A 191 6.43 -6.84 4.62
CA LEU A 191 7.49 -7.60 5.27
C LEU A 191 7.04 -8.26 6.57
N GLU A 192 6.03 -7.70 7.25
CA GLU A 192 5.55 -8.22 8.52
C GLU A 192 5.03 -9.67 8.37
N ASN A 193 5.58 -10.58 9.18
CA ASN A 193 5.23 -12.00 9.18
C ASN A 193 5.39 -12.73 7.82
N CYS A 194 6.19 -12.20 6.90
CA CYS A 194 6.49 -12.83 5.61
C CYS A 194 8.01 -12.92 5.36
N SER A 195 8.60 -14.08 5.67
CA SER A 195 10.04 -14.30 5.51
C SER A 195 10.51 -14.18 4.06
N LEU A 196 9.71 -14.68 3.11
CA LEU A 196 10.04 -14.62 1.69
C LEU A 196 10.09 -13.17 1.18
N ALA A 197 9.14 -12.32 1.59
CA ALA A 197 9.15 -10.91 1.23
C ALA A 197 10.37 -10.19 1.80
N VAL A 198 10.80 -10.52 3.03
CA VAL A 198 12.02 -9.98 3.62
C VAL A 198 13.26 -10.41 2.83
N GLU A 199 13.35 -11.69 2.48
CA GLU A 199 14.48 -12.21 1.70
C GLU A 199 14.56 -11.53 0.33
N THR A 200 13.44 -11.39 -0.37
CA THR A 200 13.37 -10.63 -1.63
C THR A 200 13.81 -9.18 -1.43
N PHE A 201 13.29 -8.50 -0.40
CA PHE A 201 13.61 -7.09 -0.15
C PHE A 201 15.11 -6.86 0.12
N VAL A 202 15.74 -7.74 0.88
CA VAL A 202 17.17 -7.64 1.20
C VAL A 202 18.06 -8.08 0.05
N SER A 203 17.58 -8.96 -0.83
CA SER A 203 18.31 -9.36 -2.04
C SER A 203 18.45 -8.23 -3.06
N ILE A 204 17.55 -7.23 -3.03
CA ILE A 204 17.60 -6.06 -3.90
C ILE A 204 18.72 -5.12 -3.44
N GLU A 205 19.58 -4.75 -4.39
CA GLU A 205 20.76 -3.95 -4.14
C GLU A 205 20.43 -2.59 -3.49
N ASN A 206 21.29 -2.14 -2.57
CA ASN A 206 21.22 -0.84 -1.92
C ASN A 206 19.97 -0.59 -1.05
N ASN A 207 19.05 -1.54 -0.89
CA ASN A 207 17.88 -1.37 -0.02
C ASN A 207 18.28 -1.20 1.45
N ILE A 208 19.10 -2.12 1.97
CA ILE A 208 19.57 -2.04 3.36
C ILE A 208 20.44 -0.80 3.57
N SER A 209 21.36 -0.51 2.65
CA SER A 209 22.22 0.68 2.71
C SER A 209 21.41 1.97 2.75
N TYR A 210 20.34 2.06 1.94
CA TYR A 210 19.42 3.20 1.97
C TYR A 210 18.67 3.32 3.30
N LEU A 211 18.15 2.22 3.85
CA LEU A 211 17.45 2.28 5.15
C LEU A 211 18.40 2.71 6.28
N ILE A 212 19.62 2.17 6.32
CA ILE A 212 20.64 2.57 7.29
C ILE A 212 20.98 4.05 7.13
N SER A 213 21.24 4.52 5.91
CA SER A 213 21.58 5.93 5.68
C SER A 213 20.46 6.87 6.13
N GLN A 214 19.20 6.52 5.85
CA GLN A 214 18.04 7.29 6.32
C GLN A 214 17.96 7.31 7.85
N VAL A 215 18.15 6.18 8.52
CA VAL A 215 18.09 6.10 10.00
C VAL A 215 19.24 6.87 10.66
N CYS A 216 20.41 6.92 10.03
CA CYS A 216 21.59 7.61 10.54
C CYS A 216 21.66 9.11 10.18
N LEU A 217 20.68 9.65 9.46
CA LEU A 217 20.60 11.09 9.20
C LEU A 217 20.44 11.87 10.52
N ASP A 218 21.20 12.95 10.68
CA ASP A 218 21.23 13.76 11.90
C ASP A 218 19.84 14.30 12.32
N SER A 219 19.71 14.60 13.62
CA SER A 219 18.44 14.97 14.28
C SER A 219 17.85 16.33 13.92
N ASP A 220 18.54 17.11 13.08
CA ASP A 220 18.11 18.43 12.60
C ASP A 220 17.05 18.36 11.48
N THR A 221 16.61 17.16 11.13
CA THR A 221 15.45 16.96 10.27
C THR A 221 14.17 17.47 10.93
N ASP A 222 13.29 18.05 10.10
CA ASP A 222 11.94 18.46 10.53
C ASP A 222 11.09 17.25 10.95
N ASP A 223 9.91 17.48 11.53
CA ASP A 223 9.07 16.39 12.04
C ASP A 223 8.64 15.39 10.95
N ARG A 224 8.61 15.83 9.69
CA ARG A 224 8.34 14.98 8.53
C ARG A 224 9.52 14.05 8.24
N GLY A 225 10.73 14.59 8.20
CA GLY A 225 11.96 13.81 8.07
C GLY A 225 12.08 12.77 9.18
N ARG A 226 11.83 13.17 10.44
CA ARG A 226 11.84 12.26 11.61
C ARG A 226 10.83 11.13 11.48
N LEU A 227 9.65 11.38 10.91
CA LEU A 227 8.67 10.31 10.65
C LEU A 227 9.19 9.31 9.60
N ILE A 228 9.76 9.80 8.50
CA ILE A 228 10.37 8.93 7.47
C ILE A 228 11.51 8.09 8.07
N GLN A 229 12.42 8.72 8.83
CA GLN A 229 13.50 8.04 9.54
C GLN A 229 12.96 6.92 10.44
N SER A 230 11.90 7.23 11.20
CA SER A 230 11.27 6.28 12.11
C SER A 230 10.69 5.09 11.35
N LEU A 231 9.92 5.33 10.29
CA LEU A 231 9.33 4.28 9.46
C LEU A 231 10.40 3.42 8.76
N CYS A 232 11.48 4.02 8.25
CA CYS A 232 12.64 3.28 7.73
C CYS A 232 13.26 2.34 8.77
N ALA A 233 13.39 2.80 10.02
CA ALA A 233 13.88 1.97 11.10
C ALA A 233 12.95 0.79 11.41
N PHE A 234 11.62 0.97 11.37
CA PHE A 234 10.66 -0.12 11.56
C PHE A 234 10.77 -1.18 10.46
N VAL A 235 10.87 -0.76 9.19
CA VAL A 235 11.10 -1.68 8.07
C VAL A 235 12.42 -2.44 8.26
N LEU A 236 13.49 -1.74 8.64
CA LEU A 236 14.78 -2.35 8.89
C LEU A 236 14.74 -3.37 10.05
N CYS A 237 13.96 -3.10 11.10
CA CYS A 237 13.76 -4.05 12.20
C CYS A 237 13.00 -5.31 11.79
N LEU A 238 12.04 -5.22 10.87
CA LEU A 238 11.42 -6.41 10.30
C LEU A 238 12.46 -7.28 9.58
N CYS A 239 13.36 -6.65 8.80
CA CYS A 239 14.47 -7.35 8.17
C CYS A 239 15.32 -8.09 9.23
N ILE A 240 15.84 -7.39 10.24
CA ILE A 240 16.66 -8.00 11.30
C ILE A 240 15.93 -9.16 12.00
N SER A 241 14.67 -8.93 12.39
CA SER A 241 13.90 -9.91 13.17
C SER A 241 13.64 -11.20 12.39
N SER A 242 13.42 -11.11 11.08
CA SER A 242 13.27 -12.27 10.19
C SER A 242 14.59 -13.04 10.05
N TYR A 243 15.70 -12.33 9.85
CA TYR A 243 17.05 -12.93 9.75
C TYR A 243 17.50 -13.65 11.03
N ASN A 244 17.04 -13.22 12.20
CA ASN A 244 17.32 -13.90 13.47
C ASN A 244 16.52 -15.20 13.63
N LYS A 245 15.31 -15.29 13.05
CA LYS A 245 14.47 -16.49 13.10
C LYS A 245 14.89 -17.59 12.13
N ILE A 246 15.45 -17.22 10.97
CA ILE A 246 15.70 -18.17 9.88
C ILE A 246 16.97 -19.01 10.09
N GLY A 247 17.88 -18.61 10.98
CA GLY A 247 19.07 -19.41 11.35
C GLY A 247 20.02 -19.76 10.19
N SER A 248 19.70 -19.39 8.95
CA SER A 248 20.52 -19.67 7.77
C SER A 248 21.48 -18.50 7.52
N TYR A 249 22.75 -18.86 7.52
CA TYR A 249 23.90 -18.04 7.29
C TYR A 249 23.97 -17.69 5.80
N SER A 250 23.64 -16.46 5.42
CA SER A 250 24.00 -15.97 4.08
C SER A 250 24.61 -14.57 4.07
N ASN A 251 24.37 -13.73 5.09
CA ASN A 251 25.03 -12.43 5.21
C ASN A 251 25.23 -12.01 6.68
N ASP A 252 26.22 -12.63 7.34
CA ASP A 252 26.73 -12.13 8.63
C ASP A 252 27.21 -10.68 8.53
N SER A 253 27.60 -10.23 7.33
CA SER A 253 27.92 -8.84 6.99
C SER A 253 26.73 -7.89 7.19
N ILE A 254 25.53 -8.25 6.74
CA ILE A 254 24.30 -7.43 6.89
C ILE A 254 23.84 -7.44 8.36
N LYS A 255 23.87 -8.60 9.03
CA LYS A 255 23.61 -8.67 10.47
C LYS A 255 24.60 -7.81 11.26
N GLN A 256 25.89 -7.87 10.94
CA GLN A 256 26.91 -7.06 11.60
C GLN A 256 26.77 -5.57 11.26
N LEU A 257 26.45 -5.20 10.01
CA LEU A 257 26.18 -3.82 9.60
C LEU A 257 25.01 -3.25 10.39
N ILE A 258 23.87 -3.94 10.40
CA ILE A 258 22.68 -3.41 11.05
C ILE A 258 22.83 -3.39 12.58
N CYS A 259 23.44 -4.43 13.19
CA CYS A 259 23.68 -4.47 14.63
C CYS A 259 24.78 -3.51 15.12
N LYS A 260 25.76 -3.15 14.26
CA LYS A 260 26.78 -2.15 14.60
C LYS A 260 26.27 -0.73 14.48
N GLU A 261 25.46 -0.45 13.45
CA GLU A 261 24.98 0.90 13.14
C GLU A 261 23.74 1.30 13.97
N ILE A 262 22.87 0.35 14.33
CA ILE A 262 21.65 0.63 15.12
C ILE A 262 21.83 0.10 16.54
N ASN A 263 22.22 0.99 17.45
CA ASN A 263 22.24 0.68 18.87
C ASN A 263 20.80 0.41 19.37
N ILE A 264 20.60 -0.63 20.19
CA ILE A 264 19.29 -0.98 20.79
C ILE A 264 18.63 0.24 21.47
N LYS A 265 19.42 1.15 22.03
CA LYS A 265 18.94 2.41 22.61
C LYS A 265 18.35 3.36 21.57
N SER A 266 18.99 3.52 20.41
CA SER A 266 18.44 4.36 19.34
C SER A 266 17.11 3.79 18.81
N PHE A 267 16.94 2.46 18.81
CA PHE A 267 15.66 1.86 18.42
C PHE A 267 14.51 2.14 19.39
N GLN A 268 14.76 2.07 20.71
CA GLN A 268 13.74 2.45 21.71
C GLN A 268 13.34 3.91 21.56
N ASP A 269 14.31 4.79 21.31
CA ASP A 269 14.08 6.21 21.05
C ASP A 269 13.28 6.43 19.77
N ILE A 270 13.58 5.71 18.68
CA ILE A 270 12.82 5.78 17.42
C ILE A 270 11.38 5.33 17.62
N ARG A 271 11.14 4.23 18.34
CA ARG A 271 9.78 3.75 18.64
C ARG A 271 9.00 4.77 19.46
N LYS A 272 9.63 5.36 20.48
CA LYS A 272 9.03 6.41 21.31
C LYS A 272 8.66 7.63 20.46
N ARG A 273 9.58 8.09 19.61
CA ARG A 273 9.36 9.21 18.67
C ARG A 273 8.17 8.98 17.74
N LEU A 274 8.02 7.78 17.18
CA LEU A 274 6.86 7.48 16.34
C LEU A 274 5.56 7.57 17.14
N SER A 275 5.52 7.00 18.34
CA SER A 275 4.31 7.03 19.18
C SER A 275 3.92 8.42 19.68
N GLU A 276 4.90 9.32 19.81
CA GLU A 276 4.70 10.73 20.22
C GLU A 276 4.46 11.67 19.03
N SER A 277 4.65 11.19 17.79
CA SER A 277 4.44 12.00 16.60
C SER A 277 2.99 12.48 16.50
N GLU A 278 2.81 13.77 16.21
CA GLU A 278 1.47 14.36 16.02
C GLU A 278 0.68 13.63 14.92
N PHE A 279 1.36 13.16 13.86
CA PHE A 279 0.75 12.37 12.79
C PHE A 279 0.17 11.06 13.32
N TYR A 280 0.91 10.36 14.19
CA TYR A 280 0.46 9.10 14.79
C TYR A 280 -0.67 9.34 15.79
N VAL A 281 -0.54 10.33 16.66
CA VAL A 281 -1.57 10.65 17.67
C VAL A 281 -2.90 11.02 17.01
N LYS A 282 -2.88 11.85 15.96
CA LYS A 282 -4.09 12.21 15.22
C LYS A 282 -4.73 11.01 14.52
N ALA A 283 -3.92 10.16 13.90
CA ALA A 283 -4.40 8.94 13.25
C ALA A 283 -4.99 7.94 14.25
N PHE A 284 -4.39 7.82 15.44
CA PHE A 284 -4.88 6.97 16.51
C PHE A 284 -6.21 7.49 17.11
N GLN A 285 -6.34 8.80 17.28
CA GLN A 285 -7.57 9.44 17.79
C GLN A 285 -8.73 9.38 16.79
N ASN A 286 -8.43 9.40 15.49
CA ASN A 286 -9.44 9.34 14.42
C ASN A 286 -9.16 8.15 13.49
N PRO A 287 -9.49 6.92 13.92
CA PRO A 287 -9.19 5.71 13.14
C PRO A 287 -10.05 5.56 11.88
N GLN A 288 -11.18 6.27 11.81
CA GLN A 288 -12.04 6.32 10.63
C GLN A 288 -11.50 7.37 9.65
N LEU A 289 -11.29 6.96 8.41
CA LEU A 289 -10.99 7.85 7.28
C LEU A 289 -12.30 8.53 6.82
N LYS A 290 -12.89 9.37 7.67
CA LYS A 290 -14.12 10.13 7.40
C LYS A 290 -13.87 11.63 7.38
#